data_AF-A0LAD5-F1
#
_entry.id   AF-A0LAD5-F1
#
_cell.length_a   1.000
_cell.length_b   1.000
_cell.length_c   1.000
_cell.angle_alpha   90.00
_cell.angle_beta   90.00
_cell.angle_gamma   90.00
#
_symmetry.space_group_name_H-M   'P 1'
#
loop_
_entity.id
_entity.type
_entity.pdbx_description
1 polymer ?
#
loop_
_entity_poly.entity_id
_entity_poly.type
_entity_poly.pdbx_seq_one_letter_code
_entity_poly.pdbx_strand_id
1 'polypeptide(L)'
;MIRNSVELVLDPILYAKCLSSLMKQILCVSPYYLPFNTPDMQRLRMLTPLMGQHGWQPTLLTVAPHHHPIPPDPTAEPLGNIPIHACAALPYRVTRYLGLGNLGLRCWPYLLLAGLKLLRQQPFDLVYFSTTQFDAISVGPLWKRLTGVPFVVDLQDPWRNDFHLTRPRHERPAKFWFDYPLKKLTEGLTMPHASGMTAVTANYLHTMQQRYPTLHDCPALELPFGGSLADFARARHQAPHPFFDPAKTGFRVVMTGAIPTHMQWGMARFLRATKKLDQAGLLPEGFHIYLIGTNYAQGPTDQPPIQAMAHALGIGHRLTEQPQRIGFLQTLNLMQQADLLLLPGQREPNYTPSKIYQYALSGTPTLAWFHEQSHLCHMFETLHAGTLHTFNHATLEQTLEIQLQESLLAWINRTTGWKGYHAETVQQFEATALAKKLCRWFDEIIATNGP
;
A
#
# COMPACT_ATOMS: atom_id res chain seq x y z
N MET A 1 -22.47 -53.28 31.32
CA MET A 1 -21.95 -51.91 31.10
C MET A 1 -20.61 -52.03 30.38
N ILE A 2 -20.62 -51.95 29.05
CA ILE A 2 -19.39 -51.88 28.25
C ILE A 2 -19.50 -50.58 27.45
N ARG A 3 -18.77 -49.54 27.85
CA ARG A 3 -18.58 -48.34 27.05
C ARG A 3 -17.28 -48.52 26.27
N ASN A 4 -17.41 -48.91 25.00
CA ASN A 4 -16.35 -48.79 24.02
C ASN A 4 -16.26 -47.31 23.60
N SER A 5 -15.27 -46.59 24.10
CA SER A 5 -14.81 -45.34 23.50
C SER A 5 -13.81 -45.69 22.40
N VAL A 6 -14.29 -45.70 21.16
CA VAL A 6 -13.43 -45.77 19.97
C VAL A 6 -12.83 -44.39 19.77
N GLU A 7 -11.56 -44.20 20.14
CA GLU A 7 -10.77 -43.07 19.63
C GLU A 7 -10.54 -43.31 18.13
N LEU A 8 -11.31 -42.61 17.30
CA LEU A 8 -11.08 -42.53 15.86
C LEU A 8 -9.81 -41.71 15.62
N VAL A 9 -8.67 -42.40 15.53
CA VAL A 9 -7.44 -41.86 14.95
C VAL A 9 -7.67 -41.73 13.45
N LEU A 10 -8.21 -40.58 13.02
CA LEU A 10 -8.33 -40.26 11.60
C LEU A 10 -6.92 -40.07 11.03
N ASP A 11 -6.65 -40.72 9.90
CA ASP A 11 -5.43 -40.52 9.11
C ASP A 11 -5.22 -39.01 8.89
N PRO A 12 -4.07 -38.44 9.30
CA PRO A 12 -3.78 -37.01 9.14
C PRO A 12 -3.97 -36.49 7.71
N ILE A 13 -3.73 -37.35 6.70
CA ILE A 13 -3.93 -37.01 5.29
C ILE A 13 -5.42 -36.97 4.94
N LEU A 14 -6.21 -37.91 5.47
CA LEU A 14 -7.66 -37.93 5.28
C LEU A 14 -8.35 -36.78 6.02
N TYR A 15 -7.87 -36.46 7.22
CA TYR A 15 -8.30 -35.31 8.01
C TYR A 15 -7.96 -33.98 7.32
N ALA A 16 -6.74 -33.84 6.80
CA ALA A 16 -6.35 -32.67 6.01
C ALA A 16 -7.17 -32.54 4.71
N LYS A 17 -7.49 -33.66 4.05
CA LYS A 17 -8.39 -33.67 2.89
C LYS A 17 -9.81 -33.28 3.25
N CYS A 18 -10.38 -33.81 4.35
CA CYS A 18 -11.69 -33.41 4.85
C CYS A 18 -11.74 -31.94 5.24
N LEU A 19 -10.73 -31.43 5.94
CA LEU A 19 -10.61 -30.00 6.25
C LEU A 19 -10.53 -29.16 4.97
N SER A 20 -9.74 -29.57 3.98
CA SER A 20 -9.67 -28.86 2.69
C SER A 20 -10.99 -28.85 1.94
N SER A 21 -11.83 -29.88 2.11
CA SER A 21 -13.18 -29.95 1.51
C SER A 21 -14.23 -29.09 2.24
N LEU A 22 -13.95 -28.67 3.47
CA LEU A 22 -14.80 -27.76 4.27
C LEU A 22 -14.39 -26.28 4.12
N MET A 23 -13.25 -26.01 3.46
CA MET A 23 -12.77 -24.65 3.26
C MET A 23 -13.42 -24.02 2.03
N LYS A 24 -13.86 -22.78 2.22
CA LYS A 24 -14.39 -21.94 1.14
C LYS A 24 -13.29 -21.57 0.17
N GLN A 25 -13.53 -21.68 -1.12
CA GLN A 25 -12.56 -21.44 -2.16
C GLN A 25 -12.71 -19.99 -2.67
N ILE A 26 -11.60 -19.25 -2.72
CA ILE A 26 -11.60 -17.87 -3.22
C ILE A 26 -10.58 -17.69 -4.34
N LEU A 27 -11.03 -17.11 -5.46
CA LEU A 27 -10.15 -16.69 -6.54
C LEU A 27 -9.72 -15.25 -6.31
N CYS A 28 -8.50 -15.04 -5.86
CA CYS A 28 -7.91 -13.72 -5.74
C CYS A 28 -7.28 -13.31 -7.08
N VAL A 29 -7.47 -12.05 -7.49
CA VAL A 29 -6.97 -11.56 -8.79
C VAL A 29 -6.17 -10.29 -8.60
N SER A 30 -4.92 -10.33 -9.08
CA SER A 30 -4.07 -9.14 -9.19
C SER A 30 -3.11 -9.29 -10.38
N PRO A 31 -3.22 -8.45 -11.42
CA PRO A 31 -2.34 -8.53 -12.59
C PRO A 31 -0.86 -8.34 -12.25
N TYR A 32 -0.56 -7.48 -11.28
CA TYR A 32 0.77 -7.39 -10.68
C TYR A 32 0.87 -8.34 -9.49
N TYR A 33 1.95 -9.11 -9.40
CA TYR A 33 2.27 -9.94 -8.25
C TYR A 33 3.78 -10.16 -8.17
N LEU A 34 4.25 -11.16 -7.43
CA LEU A 34 5.66 -11.52 -7.37
C LEU A 34 6.24 -11.86 -8.77
N PRO A 35 7.52 -11.57 -9.02
CA PRO A 35 8.52 -10.97 -8.12
C PRO A 35 8.60 -9.44 -8.25
N PHE A 36 7.49 -8.73 -8.42
CA PHE A 36 7.49 -7.26 -8.49
C PHE A 36 7.23 -6.63 -7.12
N ASN A 37 7.38 -5.31 -6.99
CA ASN A 37 7.07 -4.57 -5.78
C ASN A 37 6.16 -3.38 -6.10
N THR A 38 4.96 -3.69 -6.61
CA THR A 38 3.91 -2.69 -6.74
C THR A 38 3.13 -2.59 -5.43
N PRO A 39 2.66 -1.39 -5.02
CA PRO A 39 1.87 -1.25 -3.80
C PRO A 39 0.61 -2.12 -3.80
N ASP A 40 0.01 -2.33 -4.97
CA ASP A 40 -1.31 -2.91 -5.08
C ASP A 40 -1.38 -4.42 -4.86
N MET A 41 -0.29 -5.12 -5.17
CA MET A 41 -0.16 -6.56 -4.91
C MET A 41 0.07 -6.89 -3.43
N GLN A 42 0.52 -5.92 -2.62
CA GLN A 42 0.97 -6.16 -1.25
C GLN A 42 -0.17 -6.69 -0.37
N ARG A 43 -1.40 -6.23 -0.58
CA ARG A 43 -2.57 -6.74 0.16
C ARG A 43 -2.71 -8.25 -0.03
N LEU A 44 -2.78 -8.73 -1.28
CA LEU A 44 -2.92 -10.17 -1.51
C LEU A 44 -1.69 -10.95 -1.02
N ARG A 45 -0.48 -10.44 -1.27
CA ARG A 45 0.75 -11.11 -0.81
C ARG A 45 0.76 -11.34 0.71
N MET A 46 0.32 -10.35 1.49
CA MET A 46 0.29 -10.43 2.95
C MET A 46 -0.90 -11.23 3.50
N LEU A 47 -2.09 -11.06 2.91
CA LEU A 47 -3.31 -11.60 3.51
C LEU A 47 -3.59 -13.05 3.08
N THR A 48 -3.32 -13.42 1.82
CA THR A 48 -3.68 -14.75 1.30
C THR A 48 -3.05 -15.92 2.07
N PRO A 49 -1.79 -15.88 2.53
CA PRO A 49 -1.23 -16.97 3.34
C PRO A 49 -1.97 -17.20 4.67
N LEU A 50 -2.66 -16.19 5.18
CA LEU A 50 -3.33 -16.21 6.48
C LEU A 50 -4.82 -16.59 6.36
N MET A 51 -5.39 -16.54 5.16
CA MET A 51 -6.80 -16.85 4.91
C MET A 51 -7.19 -18.28 5.33
N GLY A 52 -6.27 -19.24 5.19
CA GLY A 52 -6.51 -20.63 5.55
C GLY A 52 -6.86 -20.82 7.02
N GLN A 53 -6.29 -19.99 7.90
CA GLN A 53 -6.58 -19.98 9.34
C GLN A 53 -8.01 -19.50 9.67
N HIS A 54 -8.70 -18.94 8.68
CA HIS A 54 -10.04 -18.38 8.77
C HIS A 54 -11.04 -19.06 7.83
N GLY A 55 -10.72 -20.30 7.40
CA GLY A 55 -11.65 -21.14 6.63
C GLY A 55 -11.75 -20.80 5.14
N TRP A 56 -10.79 -20.03 4.62
CA TRP A 56 -10.73 -19.65 3.20
C TRP A 56 -9.44 -20.16 2.54
N GLN A 57 -9.58 -20.87 1.43
CA GLN A 57 -8.48 -21.38 0.62
C GLN A 57 -8.31 -20.50 -0.62
N PRO A 58 -7.26 -19.65 -0.68
CA PRO A 58 -7.06 -18.76 -1.81
C PRO A 58 -6.33 -19.45 -2.96
N THR A 59 -6.77 -19.14 -4.17
CA THR A 59 -6.04 -19.34 -5.43
C THR A 59 -5.80 -17.98 -6.06
N LEU A 60 -4.58 -17.69 -6.51
CA LEU A 60 -4.23 -16.42 -7.12
C LEU A 60 -4.19 -16.54 -8.65
N LEU A 61 -4.80 -15.58 -9.34
CA LEU A 61 -4.64 -15.36 -10.78
C LEU A 61 -3.92 -14.03 -11.05
N THR A 62 -2.81 -14.10 -11.77
CA THR A 62 -1.93 -12.96 -12.10
C THR A 62 -1.49 -12.97 -13.56
N VAL A 63 -0.72 -11.98 -14.00
CA VAL A 63 -0.09 -11.94 -15.34
C VAL A 63 1.34 -12.45 -15.25
N ALA A 64 1.77 -13.23 -16.24
CA ALA A 64 3.12 -13.77 -16.29
C ALA A 64 4.20 -12.66 -16.26
N PRO A 65 5.27 -12.79 -15.44
CA PRO A 65 6.22 -11.71 -15.20
C PRO A 65 6.87 -11.09 -16.43
N HIS A 66 7.13 -11.87 -17.49
CA HIS A 66 7.76 -11.37 -18.71
C HIS A 66 6.91 -10.38 -19.52
N HIS A 67 5.63 -10.21 -19.18
CA HIS A 67 4.76 -9.18 -19.77
C HIS A 67 4.75 -7.86 -18.98
N HIS A 68 5.36 -7.79 -17.80
CA HIS A 68 5.29 -6.61 -16.97
C HIS A 68 6.21 -5.51 -17.52
N PRO A 69 5.80 -4.22 -17.45
CA PRO A 69 6.60 -3.12 -17.96
C PRO A 69 7.67 -2.62 -16.98
N ILE A 70 7.72 -3.18 -15.77
CA ILE A 70 8.60 -2.78 -14.66
C ILE A 70 9.63 -3.89 -14.38
N PRO A 71 10.82 -3.55 -13.84
CA PRO A 71 11.78 -4.54 -13.42
C PRO A 71 11.31 -5.31 -12.17
N PRO A 72 11.68 -6.59 -12.02
CA PRO A 72 11.41 -7.35 -10.80
C PRO A 72 12.19 -6.78 -9.61
N ASP A 73 11.63 -6.94 -8.41
CA ASP A 73 12.29 -6.70 -7.14
C ASP A 73 12.82 -8.04 -6.61
N PRO A 74 14.15 -8.26 -6.58
CA PRO A 74 14.74 -9.53 -6.16
C PRO A 74 14.51 -9.83 -4.66
N THR A 75 14.11 -8.84 -3.87
CA THR A 75 13.79 -8.99 -2.44
C THR A 75 12.31 -9.24 -2.18
N ALA A 76 11.47 -9.15 -3.22
CA ALA A 76 10.05 -9.45 -3.11
C ALA A 76 9.85 -10.97 -3.06
N GLU A 77 9.56 -11.46 -1.85
CA GLU A 77 9.41 -12.88 -1.59
C GLU A 77 7.98 -13.21 -1.12
N PRO A 78 7.49 -14.44 -1.38
CA PRO A 78 6.21 -14.89 -0.86
C PRO A 78 6.23 -15.02 0.67
N LEU A 79 5.05 -14.88 1.29
CA LEU A 79 4.82 -15.10 2.73
C LEU A 79 4.15 -16.44 3.03
N GLY A 80 3.85 -17.23 1.99
CA GLY A 80 3.27 -18.56 2.12
C GLY A 80 3.14 -19.23 0.76
N ASN A 81 2.65 -20.47 0.77
CA ASN A 81 2.46 -21.26 -0.44
C ASN A 81 0.98 -21.28 -0.80
N ILE A 82 0.60 -20.53 -1.84
CA ILE A 82 -0.74 -20.53 -2.42
C ILE A 82 -0.65 -20.97 -3.88
N PRO A 83 -1.66 -21.64 -4.45
CA PRO A 83 -1.74 -21.88 -5.88
C PRO A 83 -1.73 -20.55 -6.66
N ILE A 84 -0.80 -20.40 -7.61
CA ILE A 84 -0.68 -19.22 -8.47
C ILE A 84 -0.83 -19.67 -9.92
N HIS A 85 -1.80 -19.08 -10.62
CA HIS A 85 -1.97 -19.20 -12.06
C HIS A 85 -1.59 -17.90 -12.74
N ALA A 86 -0.81 -17.99 -13.82
CA ALA A 86 -0.42 -16.86 -14.62
C ALA A 86 -1.09 -16.90 -16.00
N CYS A 87 -1.67 -15.77 -16.43
CA CYS A 87 -2.14 -15.57 -17.80
C CYS A 87 -1.18 -14.70 -18.61
N ALA A 88 -1.36 -14.69 -19.93
CA ALA A 88 -0.58 -13.84 -20.82
C ALA A 88 -1.11 -12.39 -20.83
N ALA A 89 -0.37 -11.49 -21.49
CA ALA A 89 -0.85 -10.16 -21.84
C ALA A 89 -0.25 -9.73 -23.17
N LEU A 90 -0.87 -8.76 -23.86
CA LEU A 90 -0.29 -8.21 -25.08
C LEU A 90 1.13 -7.68 -24.81
N PRO A 91 2.16 -7.97 -25.63
CA PRO A 91 3.55 -7.61 -25.34
C PRO A 91 3.77 -6.10 -25.20
N TYR A 92 4.37 -5.66 -24.08
CA TYR A 92 4.58 -4.23 -23.78
C TYR A 92 5.38 -3.52 -24.88
N ARG A 93 6.40 -4.20 -25.41
CA ARG A 93 7.28 -3.67 -26.47
C ARG A 93 6.49 -3.29 -27.73
N VAL A 94 5.38 -3.97 -28.01
CA VAL A 94 4.52 -3.71 -29.17
C VAL A 94 3.47 -2.66 -28.81
N THR A 95 2.75 -2.87 -27.71
CA THR A 95 1.61 -2.02 -27.35
C THR A 95 2.01 -0.60 -26.95
N ARG A 96 3.25 -0.38 -26.51
CA ARG A 96 3.76 0.95 -26.19
C ARG A 96 3.75 1.91 -27.39
N TYR A 97 3.95 1.41 -28.62
CA TYR A 97 3.92 2.23 -29.83
C TYR A 97 2.50 2.74 -30.15
N LEU A 98 1.48 2.03 -29.67
CA LEU A 98 0.07 2.42 -29.78
C LEU A 98 -0.41 3.19 -28.54
N GLY A 99 0.49 3.57 -27.62
CA GLY A 99 0.14 4.28 -26.39
C GLY A 99 -0.52 3.41 -25.30
N LEU A 100 -0.66 2.09 -25.53
CA LEU A 100 -1.30 1.13 -24.62
C LEU A 100 -0.27 0.48 -23.69
N GLY A 101 0.13 1.23 -22.65
CA GLY A 101 1.09 0.77 -21.64
C GLY A 101 0.46 0.08 -20.41
N ASN A 102 -0.82 0.36 -20.13
CA ASN A 102 -1.55 -0.13 -18.95
C ASN A 102 -1.67 -1.67 -18.99
N LEU A 103 -1.27 -2.34 -17.92
CA LEU A 103 -1.25 -3.80 -17.86
C LEU A 103 -2.66 -4.39 -17.84
N GLY A 104 -3.59 -3.76 -17.13
CA GLY A 104 -4.99 -4.19 -17.04
C GLY A 104 -5.67 -4.28 -18.40
N LEU A 105 -5.48 -3.27 -19.27
CA LEU A 105 -6.00 -3.31 -20.65
C LEU A 105 -5.32 -4.39 -21.48
N ARG A 106 -3.99 -4.55 -21.35
CA ARG A 106 -3.21 -5.53 -22.11
C ARG A 106 -3.54 -6.97 -21.74
N CYS A 107 -3.88 -7.23 -20.49
CA CYS A 107 -4.20 -8.58 -20.02
C CYS A 107 -5.69 -8.92 -20.13
N TRP A 108 -6.58 -7.94 -20.34
CA TRP A 108 -8.03 -8.13 -20.27
C TRP A 108 -8.58 -9.41 -20.94
N PRO A 109 -8.30 -9.71 -22.23
CA PRO A 109 -8.85 -10.91 -22.88
C PRO A 109 -8.26 -12.21 -22.31
N TYR A 110 -6.97 -12.19 -21.97
CA TYR A 110 -6.29 -13.35 -21.41
C TYR A 110 -6.73 -13.64 -19.98
N LEU A 111 -6.96 -12.58 -19.20
CA LEU A 111 -7.48 -12.66 -17.86
C LEU A 111 -8.89 -13.24 -17.89
N LEU A 112 -9.78 -12.70 -18.74
CA LEU A 112 -11.14 -13.21 -18.92
C LEU A 112 -11.15 -14.72 -19.17
N LEU A 113 -10.35 -15.19 -20.14
CA LEU A 113 -10.29 -16.61 -20.51
C LEU A 113 -9.67 -17.49 -19.41
N ALA A 114 -8.58 -17.04 -18.80
CA ALA A 114 -7.91 -17.79 -17.74
C ALA A 114 -8.79 -17.92 -16.48
N GLY A 115 -9.45 -16.84 -16.06
CA GLY A 115 -10.38 -16.89 -14.94
C GLY A 115 -11.61 -17.74 -15.24
N LEU A 116 -12.22 -17.62 -16.43
CA LEU A 116 -13.32 -18.52 -16.82
C LEU A 116 -12.93 -19.99 -16.83
N LYS A 117 -11.70 -20.31 -17.26
CA LYS A 117 -11.18 -21.67 -17.20
C LYS A 117 -11.11 -22.16 -15.75
N LEU A 118 -10.52 -21.37 -14.85
CA LEU A 118 -10.40 -21.74 -13.43
C LEU A 118 -11.77 -21.90 -12.76
N LEU A 119 -12.66 -20.93 -12.94
CA LEU A 119 -14.02 -20.92 -12.36
C LEU A 119 -14.89 -22.09 -12.83
N ARG A 120 -14.56 -22.71 -13.98
CA ARG A 120 -15.24 -23.92 -14.48
C ARG A 120 -14.56 -25.23 -14.07
N GLN A 121 -13.28 -25.18 -13.72
CA GLN A 121 -12.49 -26.37 -13.38
C GLN A 121 -12.63 -26.78 -11.92
N GLN A 122 -12.86 -25.82 -11.03
CA GLN A 122 -13.04 -26.07 -9.61
C GLN A 122 -14.08 -25.10 -9.02
N PRO A 123 -14.81 -25.50 -7.97
CA PRO A 123 -15.76 -24.61 -7.33
C PRO A 123 -15.03 -23.45 -6.65
N PHE A 124 -15.57 -22.24 -6.82
CA PHE A 124 -15.17 -21.05 -6.10
C PHE A 124 -16.41 -20.41 -5.50
N ASP A 125 -16.33 -20.01 -4.24
CA ASP A 125 -17.41 -19.32 -3.54
C ASP A 125 -17.37 -17.81 -3.76
N LEU A 126 -16.18 -17.26 -4.07
CA LEU A 126 -15.98 -15.83 -4.25
C LEU A 126 -14.81 -15.52 -5.18
N VAL A 127 -14.92 -14.42 -5.94
CA VAL A 127 -13.79 -13.78 -6.62
C VAL A 127 -13.44 -12.47 -5.90
N TYR A 128 -12.16 -12.26 -5.58
CA TYR A 128 -11.69 -11.03 -4.96
C TYR A 128 -10.66 -10.33 -5.83
N PHE A 129 -11.03 -9.18 -6.40
CA PHE A 129 -10.12 -8.34 -7.17
C PHE A 129 -9.41 -7.35 -6.23
N SER A 130 -8.08 -7.42 -6.15
CA SER A 130 -7.28 -6.49 -5.36
C SER A 130 -6.08 -6.00 -6.17
N THR A 131 -6.29 -4.86 -6.84
CA THR A 131 -5.33 -4.23 -7.74
C THR A 131 -5.75 -2.80 -8.05
N THR A 132 -4.79 -1.96 -8.45
CA THR A 132 -5.05 -0.65 -9.06
C THR A 132 -5.13 -0.71 -10.59
N GLN A 133 -4.96 -1.89 -11.19
CA GLN A 133 -5.23 -2.15 -12.60
C GLN A 133 -6.74 -2.31 -12.84
N PHE A 134 -7.50 -1.26 -12.56
CA PHE A 134 -8.97 -1.30 -12.51
C PHE A 134 -9.63 -1.84 -13.78
N ASP A 135 -9.05 -1.57 -14.96
CA ASP A 135 -9.57 -2.12 -16.21
C ASP A 135 -9.62 -3.65 -16.21
N ALA A 136 -8.69 -4.32 -15.52
CA ALA A 136 -8.68 -5.78 -15.38
C ALA A 136 -9.88 -6.30 -14.59
N ILE A 137 -10.41 -5.51 -13.65
CA ILE A 137 -11.55 -5.87 -12.79
C ILE A 137 -12.85 -5.97 -13.61
N SER A 138 -12.92 -5.29 -14.76
CA SER A 138 -14.12 -5.28 -15.62
C SER A 138 -14.46 -6.62 -16.28
N VAL A 139 -13.65 -7.66 -16.07
CA VAL A 139 -14.00 -9.05 -16.40
C VAL A 139 -15.01 -9.65 -15.39
N GLY A 140 -15.09 -9.10 -14.18
CA GLY A 140 -15.90 -9.60 -13.07
C GLY A 140 -17.39 -9.81 -13.41
N PRO A 141 -18.10 -8.84 -14.02
CA PRO A 141 -19.49 -9.01 -14.40
C PRO A 141 -19.72 -10.18 -15.36
N LEU A 142 -18.79 -10.40 -16.30
CA LEU A 142 -18.86 -11.54 -17.23
C LEU A 142 -18.65 -12.87 -16.50
N TRP A 143 -17.67 -12.94 -15.59
CA TRP A 143 -17.47 -14.13 -14.77
C TRP A 143 -18.69 -14.45 -13.91
N LYS A 144 -19.24 -13.46 -13.19
CA LYS A 144 -20.46 -13.65 -12.39
C LYS A 144 -21.63 -14.10 -13.24
N ARG A 145 -21.86 -13.48 -14.40
CA ARG A 145 -22.94 -13.87 -15.33
C ARG A 145 -22.76 -15.30 -15.86
N LEU A 146 -21.54 -15.72 -16.16
CA LEU A 146 -21.27 -17.01 -16.82
C LEU A 146 -21.08 -18.18 -15.85
N THR A 147 -20.78 -17.91 -14.58
CA THR A 147 -20.42 -18.93 -13.59
C THR A 147 -21.26 -18.87 -12.32
N GLY A 148 -22.02 -17.78 -12.10
CA GLY A 148 -22.77 -17.54 -10.87
C GLY A 148 -21.92 -17.06 -9.69
N VAL A 149 -20.60 -17.17 -9.76
CA VAL A 149 -19.71 -16.84 -8.64
C VAL A 149 -19.71 -15.32 -8.38
N PRO A 150 -20.06 -14.87 -7.15
CA PRO A 150 -20.04 -13.45 -6.80
C PRO A 150 -18.61 -12.90 -6.83
N PHE A 151 -18.49 -11.59 -7.07
CA PHE A 151 -17.19 -10.92 -7.05
C PHE A 151 -17.18 -9.68 -6.17
N VAL A 152 -16.02 -9.41 -5.59
CA VAL A 152 -15.72 -8.27 -4.74
C VAL A 152 -14.62 -7.43 -5.36
N VAL A 153 -14.75 -6.11 -5.22
CA VAL A 153 -13.77 -5.12 -5.70
C VAL A 153 -13.08 -4.44 -4.52
N ASP A 154 -11.75 -4.45 -4.50
CA ASP A 154 -10.92 -3.69 -3.55
C ASP A 154 -10.44 -2.37 -4.15
N LEU A 155 -10.99 -1.27 -3.63
CA LEU A 155 -10.70 0.10 -4.04
C LEU A 155 -9.52 0.65 -3.22
N GLN A 156 -8.33 0.43 -3.76
CA GLN A 156 -7.09 0.95 -3.19
C GLN A 156 -6.81 2.40 -3.56
N ASP A 157 -7.30 2.80 -4.74
CA ASP A 157 -7.30 4.16 -5.27
C ASP A 157 -8.68 4.46 -5.86
N PRO A 158 -9.02 5.74 -6.12
CA PRO A 158 -10.20 6.06 -6.92
C PRO A 158 -10.07 5.45 -8.32
N TRP A 159 -11.06 4.66 -8.75
CA TRP A 159 -11.09 4.08 -10.10
C TRP A 159 -10.93 5.15 -11.19
N ARG A 160 -11.59 6.29 -11.00
CA ARG A 160 -11.38 7.52 -11.75
C ARG A 160 -11.33 8.74 -10.83
N ASN A 161 -10.59 9.75 -11.27
CA ASN A 161 -10.46 11.01 -10.55
C ASN A 161 -11.24 12.14 -11.26
N ASP A 162 -12.32 12.59 -10.63
CA ASP A 162 -13.20 13.64 -11.15
C ASP A 162 -12.62 15.06 -10.91
N PHE A 163 -11.55 15.19 -10.12
CA PHE A 163 -10.90 16.47 -9.78
C PHE A 163 -10.52 17.33 -11.00
N HIS A 164 -10.10 16.69 -12.09
CA HIS A 164 -9.66 17.39 -13.30
C HIS A 164 -10.81 17.82 -14.22
N LEU A 165 -12.06 17.43 -13.95
CA LEU A 165 -13.21 17.79 -14.79
C LEU A 165 -13.51 19.29 -14.77
N THR A 166 -13.31 19.93 -13.63
CA THR A 166 -13.53 21.37 -13.42
C THR A 166 -12.29 22.21 -13.77
N ARG A 167 -11.15 21.57 -14.07
CA ARG A 167 -9.88 22.24 -14.38
C ARG A 167 -9.77 22.60 -15.87
N PRO A 168 -9.08 23.71 -16.22
CA PRO A 168 -8.75 24.04 -17.60
C PRO A 168 -8.03 22.89 -18.33
N ARG A 169 -8.24 22.72 -19.64
CA ARG A 169 -7.67 21.59 -20.40
C ARG A 169 -6.15 21.46 -20.29
N HIS A 170 -5.43 22.58 -20.19
CA HIS A 170 -3.96 22.60 -20.09
C HIS A 170 -3.43 22.17 -18.71
N GLU A 171 -4.26 22.18 -17.67
CA GLU A 171 -3.92 21.66 -16.33
C GLU A 171 -4.25 20.17 -16.17
N ARG A 172 -4.89 19.56 -17.18
CA ARG A 172 -5.27 18.15 -17.15
C ARG A 172 -4.09 17.27 -17.56
N PRO A 173 -4.00 16.03 -17.05
CA PRO A 173 -3.05 15.05 -17.55
C PRO A 173 -3.15 14.88 -19.07
N ALA A 174 -2.02 14.70 -19.76
CA ALA A 174 -1.97 14.66 -21.23
C ALA A 174 -2.92 13.63 -21.87
N LYS A 175 -3.14 12.49 -21.19
CA LYS A 175 -4.02 11.41 -21.66
C LYS A 175 -5.43 11.44 -21.07
N PHE A 176 -5.80 12.50 -20.35
CA PHE A 176 -7.09 12.58 -19.64
C PHE A 176 -8.30 12.41 -20.56
N TRP A 177 -8.23 12.93 -21.80
CA TRP A 177 -9.30 12.84 -22.79
C TRP A 177 -9.68 11.41 -23.18
N PHE A 178 -8.76 10.45 -23.05
CA PHE A 178 -8.96 9.03 -23.33
C PHE A 178 -9.12 8.22 -22.05
N ASP A 179 -8.21 8.43 -21.09
CA ASP A 179 -8.15 7.67 -19.83
C ASP A 179 -9.41 7.86 -19.00
N TYR A 180 -9.92 9.10 -18.88
CA TYR A 180 -11.08 9.37 -18.05
C TYR A 180 -12.39 8.76 -18.60
N PRO A 181 -12.76 8.94 -19.89
CA PRO A 181 -13.95 8.28 -20.44
C PRO A 181 -13.88 6.76 -20.39
N LEU A 182 -12.71 6.18 -20.66
CA LEU A 182 -12.51 4.73 -20.57
C LEU A 182 -12.74 4.23 -19.14
N LYS A 183 -12.11 4.86 -18.14
CA LYS A 183 -12.32 4.52 -16.72
C LYS A 183 -13.75 4.72 -16.28
N LYS A 184 -14.41 5.81 -16.71
CA LYS A 184 -15.83 6.05 -16.42
C LYS A 184 -16.71 4.94 -17.00
N LEU A 185 -16.42 4.49 -18.22
CA LEU A 185 -17.13 3.39 -18.87
C LEU A 185 -16.89 2.07 -18.14
N THR A 186 -15.63 1.70 -17.87
CA THR A 186 -15.30 0.43 -17.21
C THR A 186 -15.81 0.39 -15.77
N GLU A 187 -15.74 1.48 -15.01
CA GLU A 187 -16.34 1.61 -13.68
C GLU A 187 -17.86 1.40 -13.75
N GLY A 188 -18.55 2.10 -14.67
CA GLY A 188 -20.00 2.03 -14.82
C GLY A 188 -20.54 0.69 -15.31
N LEU A 189 -19.76 -0.06 -16.09
CA LEU A 189 -20.11 -1.41 -16.54
C LEU A 189 -19.76 -2.49 -15.50
N THR A 190 -18.98 -2.15 -14.46
CA THR A 190 -18.45 -3.12 -13.51
C THR A 190 -19.10 -3.00 -12.14
N MET A 191 -18.97 -1.80 -11.54
CA MET A 191 -19.32 -1.57 -10.14
C MET A 191 -20.77 -1.91 -9.83
N PRO A 192 -21.79 -1.59 -10.65
CA PRO A 192 -23.17 -1.95 -10.35
C PRO A 192 -23.45 -3.45 -10.16
N HIS A 193 -22.55 -4.33 -10.60
CA HIS A 193 -22.69 -5.78 -10.52
C HIS A 193 -21.89 -6.43 -9.38
N ALA A 194 -21.07 -5.66 -8.66
CA ALA A 194 -20.27 -6.16 -7.55
C ALA A 194 -21.16 -6.71 -6.42
N SER A 195 -20.73 -7.80 -5.80
CA SER A 195 -21.41 -8.40 -4.64
C SER A 195 -20.85 -7.90 -3.30
N GLY A 196 -19.74 -7.16 -3.33
CA GLY A 196 -19.17 -6.49 -2.18
C GLY A 196 -18.04 -5.54 -2.57
N MET A 197 -17.71 -4.61 -1.68
CA MET A 197 -16.63 -3.65 -1.88
C MET A 197 -15.72 -3.57 -0.66
N THR A 198 -14.41 -3.69 -0.85
CA THR A 198 -13.43 -3.23 0.14
C THR A 198 -12.84 -1.90 -0.31
N ALA A 199 -12.46 -1.04 0.62
CA ALA A 199 -11.68 0.14 0.26
C ALA A 199 -10.73 0.56 1.36
N VAL A 200 -9.65 1.26 0.98
CA VAL A 200 -8.66 1.79 1.94
C VAL A 200 -9.20 2.90 2.82
N THR A 201 -10.31 3.54 2.43
CA THR A 201 -11.00 4.57 3.22
C THR A 201 -12.53 4.45 3.07
N ALA A 202 -13.28 4.82 4.11
CA ALA A 202 -14.74 4.91 4.04
C ALA A 202 -15.23 5.86 2.94
N ASN A 203 -14.48 6.92 2.63
CA ASN A 203 -14.84 7.90 1.61
C ASN A 203 -14.92 7.29 0.20
N TYR A 204 -14.07 6.31 -0.12
CA TYR A 204 -14.13 5.62 -1.41
C TYR A 204 -15.37 4.74 -1.54
N LEU A 205 -15.79 4.08 -0.45
CA LEU A 205 -17.04 3.31 -0.42
C LEU A 205 -18.24 4.23 -0.64
N HIS A 206 -18.31 5.33 0.11
CA HIS A 206 -19.39 6.31 -0.02
C HIS A 206 -19.46 6.90 -1.42
N THR A 207 -18.31 7.21 -2.04
CA THR A 207 -18.24 7.70 -3.42
C THR A 207 -18.87 6.70 -4.39
N MET A 208 -18.63 5.40 -4.24
CA MET A 208 -19.23 4.37 -5.10
C MET A 208 -20.74 4.25 -4.88
N GLN A 209 -21.18 4.24 -3.61
CA GLN A 209 -22.60 4.16 -3.24
C GLN A 209 -23.40 5.37 -3.76
N GLN A 210 -22.82 6.56 -3.72
CA GLN A 210 -23.44 7.77 -4.29
C GLN A 210 -23.55 7.71 -5.82
N ARG A 211 -22.52 7.19 -6.49
CA ARG A 211 -22.49 7.11 -7.96
C ARG A 211 -23.41 6.01 -8.50
N TYR A 212 -23.54 4.90 -7.78
CA TYR A 212 -24.25 3.71 -8.22
C TYR A 212 -25.25 3.27 -7.16
N PRO A 213 -26.54 3.61 -7.31
CA PRO A 213 -27.58 3.27 -6.33
C PRO A 213 -27.70 1.78 -6.01
N THR A 214 -27.34 0.90 -6.95
CA THR A 214 -27.33 -0.56 -6.74
C THR A 214 -26.33 -1.01 -5.68
N LEU A 215 -25.40 -0.14 -5.26
CA LEU A 215 -24.40 -0.41 -4.25
C LEU A 215 -24.76 0.10 -2.86
N HIS A 216 -25.90 0.77 -2.69
CA HIS A 216 -26.29 1.34 -1.39
C HIS A 216 -26.32 0.29 -0.28
N ASP A 217 -26.97 -0.85 -0.56
CA ASP A 217 -27.08 -2.00 0.36
C ASP A 217 -26.02 -3.08 0.09
N CYS A 218 -25.06 -2.82 -0.81
CA CYS A 218 -23.99 -3.76 -1.10
C CYS A 218 -23.04 -3.84 0.10
N PRO A 219 -22.68 -5.05 0.57
CA PRO A 219 -21.70 -5.20 1.65
C PRO A 219 -20.43 -4.39 1.38
N ALA A 220 -20.01 -3.62 2.37
CA ALA A 220 -18.89 -2.69 2.23
C ALA A 220 -17.98 -2.77 3.46
N LEU A 221 -16.66 -2.84 3.24
CA LEU A 221 -15.66 -2.93 4.30
C LEU A 221 -14.56 -1.89 4.11
N GLU A 222 -14.41 -0.99 5.08
CA GLU A 222 -13.19 -0.20 5.18
C GLU A 222 -12.04 -1.09 5.70
N LEU A 223 -11.06 -1.28 4.82
CA LEU A 223 -9.88 -2.08 5.03
C LEU A 223 -8.64 -1.28 4.60
N PRO A 224 -8.05 -0.50 5.52
CA PRO A 224 -6.83 0.24 5.20
C PRO A 224 -5.70 -0.69 4.78
N PHE A 225 -4.63 -0.11 4.26
CA PHE A 225 -3.37 -0.85 4.14
C PHE A 225 -2.85 -1.22 5.53
N GLY A 226 -2.02 -2.25 5.56
CA GLY A 226 -1.34 -2.69 6.77
C GLY A 226 0.10 -3.06 6.48
N GLY A 227 0.68 -3.86 7.36
CA GLY A 227 1.96 -4.50 7.13
C GLY A 227 2.04 -5.86 7.81
N SER A 228 3.10 -6.59 7.51
CA SER A 228 3.37 -7.89 8.12
C SER A 228 4.55 -7.78 9.07
N LEU A 229 4.35 -8.19 10.32
CA LEU A 229 5.48 -8.34 11.26
C LEU A 229 6.48 -9.40 10.78
N ALA A 230 6.03 -10.40 10.01
CA ALA A 230 6.90 -11.40 9.42
C ALA A 230 7.84 -10.77 8.37
N ASP A 231 7.38 -9.80 7.58
CA ASP A 231 8.27 -9.07 6.66
C ASP A 231 9.28 -8.23 7.44
N PHE A 232 8.87 -7.55 8.53
CA PHE A 232 9.80 -6.82 9.38
C PHE A 232 10.81 -7.73 10.08
N ALA A 233 10.47 -8.97 10.40
CA ALA A 233 11.41 -9.96 10.91
C ALA A 233 12.42 -10.37 9.82
N ARG A 234 11.94 -10.66 8.60
CA ARG A 234 12.80 -11.01 7.45
C ARG A 234 13.71 -9.87 7.03
N ALA A 235 13.21 -8.63 7.11
CA ALA A 235 13.95 -7.43 6.77
C ALA A 235 15.22 -7.29 7.63
N ARG A 236 15.21 -7.73 8.90
CA ARG A 236 16.41 -7.69 9.77
C ARG A 236 17.58 -8.53 9.26
N HIS A 237 17.31 -9.53 8.42
CA HIS A 237 18.34 -10.39 7.82
C HIS A 237 18.86 -9.87 6.47
N GLN A 238 18.30 -8.78 5.95
CA GLN A 238 18.83 -8.15 4.74
C GLN A 238 20.19 -7.53 5.04
N ALA A 239 21.09 -7.59 4.05
CA ALA A 239 22.35 -6.88 4.13
C ALA A 239 22.09 -5.38 4.36
N PRO A 240 22.91 -4.68 5.18
CA PRO A 240 22.82 -3.24 5.33
C PRO A 240 22.81 -2.58 3.96
N HIS A 241 21.89 -1.63 3.75
CA HIS A 241 21.91 -0.85 2.52
C HIS A 241 23.26 -0.11 2.43
N PRO A 242 23.88 0.05 1.24
CA PRO A 242 25.19 0.71 1.10
C PRO A 242 25.31 2.12 1.71
N PHE A 243 24.19 2.79 1.99
CA PHE A 243 24.16 4.10 2.64
C PHE A 243 24.09 4.05 4.16
N PHE A 244 23.72 2.89 4.69
CA PHE A 244 23.72 2.59 6.11
C PHE A 244 25.00 1.86 6.42
N ASP A 245 26.04 2.64 6.74
CA ASP A 245 27.23 2.09 7.36
C ASP A 245 26.92 1.80 8.83
N PRO A 246 26.83 0.51 9.25
CA PRO A 246 26.56 0.16 10.64
C PRO A 246 27.65 0.70 11.58
N ALA A 247 28.87 0.92 11.08
CA ALA A 247 29.98 1.47 11.85
C ALA A 247 29.88 2.99 12.05
N LYS A 248 29.09 3.71 11.23
CA LYS A 248 28.82 5.14 11.45
C LYS A 248 27.80 5.31 12.57
N THR A 249 28.27 5.62 13.76
CA THR A 249 27.44 5.97 14.92
C THR A 249 26.88 7.38 14.77
N GLY A 250 25.58 7.57 14.98
CA GLY A 250 24.95 8.89 14.84
C GLY A 250 23.43 8.83 14.84
N PHE A 251 22.79 10.00 14.86
CA PHE A 251 21.32 10.13 14.85
C PHE A 251 20.80 10.13 13.40
N ARG A 252 20.05 9.10 13.03
CA ARG A 252 19.66 8.81 11.64
C ARG A 252 18.20 9.14 11.41
N VAL A 253 17.96 10.08 10.50
CA VAL A 253 16.62 10.46 10.06
C VAL A 253 16.34 9.80 8.72
N VAL A 254 15.24 9.05 8.59
CA VAL A 254 14.91 8.31 7.36
C VAL A 254 13.54 8.69 6.82
N MET A 255 13.46 8.82 5.51
CA MET A 255 12.21 8.84 4.78
C MET A 255 12.28 7.89 3.58
N THR A 256 11.24 7.08 3.40
CA THR A 256 11.13 6.20 2.23
C THR A 256 9.89 6.55 1.39
N GLY A 257 10.06 6.48 0.07
CA GLY A 257 9.03 6.76 -0.92
C GLY A 257 9.04 8.19 -1.46
N ALA A 258 8.12 8.44 -2.38
CA ALA A 258 8.18 9.62 -3.24
C ALA A 258 7.96 10.95 -2.51
N ILE A 259 8.69 11.97 -2.96
CA ILE A 259 8.55 13.39 -2.58
C ILE A 259 8.14 14.17 -3.84
N PRO A 260 6.85 14.20 -4.18
CA PRO A 260 6.38 15.03 -5.29
C PRO A 260 6.56 16.52 -5.00
N THR A 261 6.52 17.35 -6.06
CA THR A 261 6.79 18.80 -5.98
C THR A 261 5.98 19.52 -4.90
N HIS A 262 4.72 19.13 -4.68
CA HIS A 262 3.84 19.74 -3.67
C HIS A 262 4.26 19.45 -2.21
N MET A 263 5.06 18.40 -1.96
CA MET A 263 5.63 18.13 -0.62
C MET A 263 6.96 18.85 -0.37
N GLN A 264 7.60 19.36 -1.41
CA GLN A 264 8.90 20.06 -1.29
C GLN A 264 8.78 21.33 -0.44
N TRP A 265 7.60 21.97 -0.44
CA TRP A 265 7.28 23.07 0.46
C TRP A 265 7.55 22.65 1.91
N GLY A 266 6.92 21.60 2.42
CA GLY A 266 7.10 21.13 3.79
C GLY A 266 8.54 20.68 4.08
N MET A 267 9.16 19.99 3.13
CA MET A 267 10.57 19.58 3.26
C MET A 267 11.52 20.77 3.41
N ALA A 268 11.30 21.87 2.68
CA ALA A 268 12.12 23.07 2.81
C ALA A 268 12.10 23.65 4.23
N ARG A 269 10.98 23.52 4.97
CA ARG A 269 10.85 23.98 6.36
C ARG A 269 11.67 23.12 7.29
N PHE A 270 11.58 21.81 7.12
CA PHE A 270 12.39 20.86 7.86
C PHE A 270 13.89 21.07 7.62
N LEU A 271 14.32 21.34 6.38
CA LEU A 271 15.72 21.64 6.07
C LEU A 271 16.18 22.98 6.69
N ARG A 272 15.33 24.00 6.71
CA ARG A 272 15.65 25.28 7.38
C ARG A 272 15.75 25.13 8.90
N ALA A 273 14.87 24.34 9.51
CA ALA A 273 14.96 23.96 10.91
C ALA A 273 16.29 23.23 11.22
N THR A 274 16.64 22.25 10.38
CA THR A 274 17.90 21.50 10.47
C THR A 274 19.11 22.42 10.35
N LYS A 275 19.10 23.37 9.40
CA LYS A 275 20.15 24.38 9.24
C LYS A 275 20.37 25.21 10.50
N LYS A 276 19.29 25.66 11.17
CA LYS A 276 19.41 26.44 12.41
C LYS A 276 20.10 25.65 13.52
N LEU A 277 19.81 24.34 13.62
CA LEU A 277 20.50 23.45 14.57
C LEU A 277 21.97 23.22 14.20
N ASP A 278 22.28 23.03 12.92
CA ASP A 278 23.65 22.86 12.43
C ASP A 278 24.51 24.11 12.72
N GLN A 279 23.96 25.30 12.43
CA GLN A 279 24.61 26.59 12.71
C GLN A 279 24.83 26.84 14.22
N ALA A 280 23.92 26.33 15.05
CA ALA A 280 24.05 26.42 16.51
C ALA A 280 24.98 25.34 17.11
N GLY A 281 25.53 24.43 16.29
CA GLY A 281 26.35 23.32 16.78
C GLY A 281 25.57 22.28 17.60
N LEU A 282 24.25 22.20 17.41
CA LEU A 282 23.36 21.32 18.17
C LEU A 282 23.09 19.97 17.49
N LEU A 283 23.58 19.77 16.26
CA LEU A 283 23.51 18.48 15.59
C LEU A 283 24.73 17.63 15.96
N PRO A 284 24.56 16.36 16.37
CA PRO A 284 25.68 15.48 16.65
C PRO A 284 26.49 15.21 15.38
N GLU A 285 27.77 14.86 15.53
CA GLU A 285 28.68 14.61 14.41
C GLU A 285 28.11 13.58 13.41
N GLY A 286 27.52 12.49 13.91
CA GLY A 286 26.90 11.46 13.08
C GLY A 286 25.45 11.72 12.63
N PHE A 287 24.92 12.94 12.83
CA PHE A 287 23.58 13.28 12.32
C PHE A 287 23.53 13.19 10.79
N HIS A 288 22.56 12.44 10.26
CA HIS A 288 22.36 12.34 8.81
C HIS A 288 20.90 12.07 8.42
N ILE A 289 20.46 12.68 7.32
CA ILE A 289 19.12 12.53 6.74
C ILE A 289 19.21 11.68 5.46
N TYR A 290 18.46 10.59 5.41
CA TYR A 290 18.38 9.69 4.26
C TYR A 290 16.98 9.75 3.64
N LEU A 291 16.89 10.16 2.38
CA LEU A 291 15.65 10.22 1.62
C LEU A 291 15.73 9.23 0.46
N ILE A 292 14.97 8.13 0.50
CA ILE A 292 15.13 7.00 -0.42
C ILE A 292 13.86 6.73 -1.21
N GLY A 293 13.98 6.54 -2.53
CA GLY A 293 12.85 6.31 -3.43
C GLY A 293 12.01 7.57 -3.67
N THR A 294 12.63 8.75 -3.69
CA THR A 294 11.93 10.05 -3.72
C THR A 294 11.27 10.39 -5.07
N ASN A 295 11.56 9.66 -6.15
CA ASN A 295 10.97 9.92 -7.46
C ASN A 295 10.17 8.71 -8.00
N TYR A 296 9.05 9.00 -8.67
CA TYR A 296 8.27 8.01 -9.42
C TYR A 296 8.88 7.72 -10.81
N ALA A 297 9.65 8.66 -11.37
CA ALA A 297 10.26 8.52 -12.69
C ALA A 297 11.54 7.67 -12.61
N GLN A 298 11.66 6.73 -13.54
CA GLN A 298 12.86 5.92 -13.77
C GLN A 298 13.82 6.74 -14.64
N GLY A 299 14.76 7.45 -14.00
CA GLY A 299 15.85 8.14 -14.68
C GLY A 299 16.84 8.71 -13.68
N PRO A 300 18.16 8.59 -13.92
CA PRO A 300 19.13 9.29 -13.08
C PRO A 300 18.91 10.80 -13.20
N THR A 301 18.82 11.47 -12.07
CA THR A 301 18.93 12.92 -11.97
C THR A 301 20.22 13.22 -11.23
N ASP A 302 21.15 13.92 -11.87
CA ASP A 302 22.48 14.22 -11.29
C ASP A 302 22.37 14.98 -9.95
N GLN A 303 21.31 15.78 -9.77
CA GLN A 303 20.97 16.40 -8.50
C GLN A 303 19.47 16.28 -8.20
N PRO A 304 19.10 15.39 -7.26
CA PRO A 304 17.74 15.27 -6.77
C PRO A 304 17.25 16.58 -6.11
N PRO A 305 15.93 16.90 -6.17
CA PRO A 305 15.44 18.22 -5.77
C PRO A 305 15.70 18.60 -4.30
N ILE A 306 15.57 17.66 -3.36
CA ILE A 306 15.76 17.93 -1.94
C ILE A 306 17.26 18.02 -1.61
N GLN A 307 18.10 17.21 -2.26
CA GLN A 307 19.57 17.33 -2.19
C GLN A 307 20.02 18.72 -2.65
N ALA A 308 19.50 19.21 -3.78
CA ALA A 308 19.80 20.55 -4.29
C ALA A 308 19.38 21.65 -3.29
N MET A 309 18.20 21.52 -2.68
CA MET A 309 17.74 22.43 -1.61
C MET A 309 18.68 22.40 -0.39
N ALA A 310 19.14 21.23 0.03
CA ALA A 310 20.06 21.08 1.15
C ALA A 310 21.44 21.72 0.86
N HIS A 311 21.97 21.56 -0.36
CA HIS A 311 23.21 22.23 -0.78
C HIS A 311 23.05 23.75 -0.78
N ALA A 312 21.95 24.28 -1.33
CA ALA A 312 21.68 25.72 -1.33
C ALA A 312 21.58 26.30 0.09
N LEU A 313 21.18 25.49 1.08
CA LEU A 313 21.11 25.88 2.48
C LEU A 313 22.45 25.75 3.23
N GLY A 314 23.45 25.07 2.66
CA GLY A 314 24.75 24.79 3.28
C GLY A 314 24.82 23.48 4.08
N ILE A 315 23.74 22.71 4.13
CA ILE A 315 23.64 21.45 4.91
C ILE A 315 23.64 20.19 4.03
N GLY A 316 24.04 20.29 2.77
CA GLY A 316 24.04 19.16 1.83
C GLY A 316 24.89 17.97 2.28
N HIS A 317 25.91 18.20 3.13
CA HIS A 317 26.74 17.14 3.70
C HIS A 317 26.01 16.30 4.77
N ARG A 318 24.90 16.79 5.32
CA ARG A 318 24.04 16.09 6.30
C ARG A 318 22.91 15.30 5.64
N LEU A 319 22.82 15.28 4.31
CA LEU A 319 21.69 14.71 3.60
C LEU A 319 22.14 13.87 2.40
N THR A 320 21.48 12.72 2.22
CA THR A 320 21.58 11.89 1.02
C THR A 320 20.20 11.60 0.48
N GLU A 321 19.93 12.07 -0.74
CA GLU A 321 18.73 11.72 -1.51
C GLU A 321 19.05 10.69 -2.60
N GLN A 322 18.40 9.53 -2.54
CA GLN A 322 18.37 8.56 -3.63
C GLN A 322 16.96 8.55 -4.27
N PRO A 323 16.79 9.07 -5.49
CA PRO A 323 15.52 9.03 -6.20
C PRO A 323 15.00 7.62 -6.47
N GLN A 324 15.91 6.69 -6.74
CA GLN A 324 15.59 5.32 -7.13
C GLN A 324 15.00 4.54 -5.96
N ARG A 325 13.95 3.78 -6.27
CA ARG A 325 13.37 2.81 -5.34
C ARG A 325 14.35 1.68 -5.06
N ILE A 326 14.33 1.19 -3.84
CA ILE A 326 15.07 0.01 -3.40
C ILE A 326 14.09 -1.15 -3.15
N GLY A 327 14.62 -2.33 -2.87
CA GLY A 327 13.82 -3.51 -2.59
C GLY A 327 12.86 -3.31 -1.41
N PHE A 328 11.73 -4.03 -1.40
CA PHE A 328 10.74 -3.94 -0.33
C PHE A 328 11.33 -4.27 1.04
N LEU A 329 12.03 -5.40 1.19
CA LEU A 329 12.61 -5.79 2.48
C LEU A 329 13.75 -4.87 2.90
N GLN A 330 14.51 -4.33 1.94
CA GLN A 330 15.52 -3.30 2.22
C GLN A 330 14.86 -2.03 2.77
N THR A 331 13.72 -1.63 2.20
CA THR A 331 12.94 -0.47 2.67
C THR A 331 12.49 -0.64 4.12
N LEU A 332 11.97 -1.82 4.50
CA LEU A 332 11.58 -2.10 5.88
C LEU A 332 12.78 -2.15 6.84
N ASN A 333 13.90 -2.72 6.39
CA ASN A 333 15.14 -2.77 7.14
C ASN A 333 15.65 -1.35 7.47
N LEU A 334 15.61 -0.44 6.50
CA LEU A 334 15.96 0.98 6.72
C LEU A 334 15.07 1.65 7.75
N MET A 335 13.77 1.36 7.76
CA MET A 335 12.85 1.92 8.77
C MET A 335 13.26 1.50 10.19
N GLN A 336 13.63 0.22 10.37
CA GLN A 336 14.05 -0.32 11.67
C GLN A 336 15.41 0.18 12.15
N GLN A 337 16.27 0.64 11.25
CA GLN A 337 17.60 1.17 11.55
C GLN A 337 17.64 2.69 11.78
N ALA A 338 16.51 3.37 11.59
CA ALA A 338 16.39 4.81 11.79
C ALA A 338 16.18 5.14 13.28
N ASP A 339 16.67 6.30 13.71
CA ASP A 339 16.33 6.87 15.02
C ASP A 339 15.04 7.70 14.94
N LEU A 340 14.72 8.22 13.75
CA LEU A 340 13.52 9.01 13.49
C LEU A 340 13.06 8.83 12.04
N LEU A 341 11.76 8.58 11.85
CA LEU A 341 11.12 8.58 10.53
C LEU A 341 10.50 9.94 10.22
N LEU A 342 10.52 10.35 8.96
CA LEU A 342 9.80 11.54 8.49
C LEU A 342 8.53 11.15 7.74
N LEU A 343 7.45 11.85 8.05
CA LEU A 343 6.19 11.75 7.31
C LEU A 343 5.70 13.15 6.92
N PRO A 344 6.26 13.73 5.83
CA PRO A 344 5.86 15.05 5.36
C PRO A 344 4.47 15.05 4.74
N GLY A 345 3.66 16.02 5.12
CA GLY A 345 2.42 16.37 4.45
C GLY A 345 2.60 17.36 3.30
N GLN A 346 1.46 17.70 2.69
CA GLN A 346 1.34 18.75 1.68
C GLN A 346 0.32 19.80 2.12
N ARG A 347 0.20 20.88 1.34
CA ARG A 347 -0.70 21.99 1.68
C ARG A 347 -2.17 21.65 1.54
N GLU A 348 -2.51 20.68 0.70
CA GLU A 348 -3.89 20.24 0.53
C GLU A 348 -4.33 19.26 1.64
N PRO A 349 -5.58 19.38 2.13
CA PRO A 349 -6.08 18.59 3.26
C PRO A 349 -6.27 17.09 2.95
N ASN A 350 -6.48 16.75 1.67
CA ASN A 350 -6.93 15.41 1.27
C ASN A 350 -5.79 14.38 1.08
N TYR A 351 -4.58 14.68 1.54
CA TYR A 351 -3.46 13.75 1.43
C TYR A 351 -3.43 12.74 2.57
N THR A 352 -3.47 11.45 2.22
CA THR A 352 -3.48 10.32 3.16
C THR A 352 -2.36 9.33 2.80
N PRO A 353 -1.13 9.49 3.32
CA PRO A 353 -0.06 8.53 3.11
C PRO A 353 -0.35 7.19 3.79
N SER A 354 -0.34 6.12 2.99
CA SER A 354 -0.51 4.73 3.46
C SER A 354 0.68 4.19 4.28
N LYS A 355 1.80 4.92 4.35
CA LYS A 355 3.03 4.48 5.03
C LYS A 355 2.94 4.48 6.55
N ILE A 356 1.97 5.20 7.13
CA ILE A 356 1.84 5.36 8.58
C ILE A 356 1.74 4.01 9.31
N TYR A 357 1.08 3.01 8.70
CA TYR A 357 0.94 1.68 9.27
C TYR A 357 2.25 0.88 9.24
N GLN A 358 3.04 1.01 8.18
CA GLN A 358 4.36 0.38 8.10
C GLN A 358 5.34 1.04 9.08
N TYR A 359 5.28 2.37 9.22
CA TYR A 359 6.07 3.09 10.21
C TYR A 359 5.73 2.62 11.63
N ALA A 360 4.44 2.48 11.94
CA ALA A 360 3.99 1.95 13.22
C ALA A 360 4.52 0.52 13.50
N LEU A 361 4.50 -0.35 12.50
CA LEU A 361 5.02 -1.72 12.61
C LEU A 361 6.55 -1.78 12.67
N SER A 362 7.26 -0.75 12.19
CA SER A 362 8.72 -0.68 12.33
C SER A 362 9.17 -0.46 13.78
N GLY A 363 8.30 0.16 14.59
CA GLY A 363 8.60 0.54 15.97
C GLY A 363 9.44 1.81 16.12
N THR A 364 9.78 2.48 15.02
CA THR A 364 10.60 3.70 15.01
C THR A 364 9.72 4.95 15.14
N PRO A 365 10.05 5.92 16.03
CA PRO A 365 9.25 7.13 16.19
C PRO A 365 9.19 7.93 14.88
N THR A 366 8.08 8.63 14.69
CA THR A 366 7.84 9.47 13.50
C THR A 366 7.74 10.95 13.88
N LEU A 367 8.38 11.81 13.11
CA LEU A 367 8.11 13.25 13.07
C LEU A 367 7.28 13.54 11.81
N ALA A 368 6.06 14.06 12.02
CA ALA A 368 5.11 14.35 10.96
C ALA A 368 4.67 15.81 10.97
N TRP A 369 4.29 16.32 9.80
CA TRP A 369 3.65 17.62 9.68
C TRP A 369 2.57 17.60 8.60
N PHE A 370 1.34 17.97 8.94
CA PHE A 370 0.20 17.90 8.03
C PHE A 370 -0.65 19.16 8.03
N HIS A 371 -1.46 19.32 6.98
CA HIS A 371 -2.56 20.27 7.05
C HIS A 371 -3.50 19.86 8.20
N GLU A 372 -3.99 20.80 9.00
CA GLU A 372 -4.79 20.52 10.21
C GLU A 372 -6.06 19.70 9.93
N GLN A 373 -6.62 19.86 8.73
CA GLN A 373 -7.81 19.12 8.26
C GLN A 373 -7.48 17.73 7.68
N SER A 374 -6.22 17.29 7.71
CA SER A 374 -5.88 15.95 7.24
C SER A 374 -6.45 14.88 8.18
N HIS A 375 -7.12 13.89 7.62
CA HIS A 375 -7.61 12.73 8.36
C HIS A 375 -6.49 11.94 9.06
N LEU A 376 -5.23 12.14 8.65
CA LEU A 376 -4.10 11.50 9.31
C LEU A 376 -3.74 12.08 10.68
N CYS A 377 -4.14 13.32 11.00
CA CYS A 377 -3.86 13.90 12.31
C CYS A 377 -4.43 12.99 13.41
N HIS A 378 -5.70 12.62 13.28
CA HIS A 378 -6.37 11.73 14.22
C HIS A 378 -5.74 10.32 14.26
N MET A 379 -5.39 9.75 13.11
CA MET A 379 -4.74 8.44 13.04
C MET A 379 -3.35 8.46 13.72
N PHE A 380 -2.58 9.52 13.51
CA PHE A 380 -1.25 9.68 14.09
C PHE A 380 -1.31 9.78 15.62
N GLU A 381 -2.27 10.56 16.14
CA GLU A 381 -2.55 10.67 17.57
C GLU A 381 -2.98 9.32 18.15
N THR A 382 -3.93 8.64 17.51
CA THR A 382 -4.47 7.33 17.97
C THR A 382 -3.39 6.23 18.00
N LEU A 383 -2.43 6.31 17.08
CA LEU A 383 -1.28 5.40 17.04
C LEU A 383 -0.19 5.74 18.07
N HIS A 384 -0.24 6.93 18.68
CA HIS A 384 0.87 7.49 19.45
C HIS A 384 2.18 7.49 18.63
N ALA A 385 2.12 7.94 17.38
CA ALA A 385 3.18 7.68 16.39
C ALA A 385 4.48 8.49 16.57
N GLY A 386 4.47 9.49 17.45
CA GLY A 386 5.61 10.37 17.72
C GLY A 386 5.15 11.82 17.85
N THR A 387 5.80 12.74 17.14
CA THR A 387 5.46 14.16 17.19
C THR A 387 4.76 14.60 15.90
N LEU A 388 3.61 15.24 16.03
CA LEU A 388 2.83 15.81 14.94
C LEU A 388 2.79 17.34 15.05
N HIS A 389 3.08 18.02 13.96
CA HIS A 389 2.79 19.45 13.79
C HIS A 389 1.70 19.65 12.75
N THR A 390 0.79 20.58 13.01
CA THR A 390 -0.26 20.95 12.05
C THR A 390 -0.02 22.34 11.49
N PHE A 391 -0.48 22.57 10.28
CA PHE A 391 -0.45 23.89 9.64
C PHE A 391 -1.73 24.11 8.82
N ASN A 392 -2.01 25.36 8.51
CA ASN A 392 -3.08 25.79 7.62
C ASN A 392 -2.59 26.95 6.75
N HIS A 393 -3.49 27.54 5.94
CA HIS A 393 -3.13 28.66 5.07
C HIS A 393 -2.69 29.94 5.81
N ALA A 394 -3.11 30.11 7.06
CA ALA A 394 -2.75 31.25 7.90
C ALA A 394 -1.48 31.02 8.74
N THR A 395 -1.01 29.77 8.84
CA THR A 395 0.23 29.45 9.56
C THR A 395 1.43 30.14 8.91
N LEU A 396 2.10 31.00 9.68
CA LEU A 396 3.37 31.59 9.26
C LEU A 396 4.40 30.47 9.09
N GLU A 397 5.13 30.50 7.98
CA GLU A 397 6.11 29.46 7.66
C GLU A 397 7.15 29.29 8.78
N GLN A 398 7.53 30.40 9.43
CA GLN A 398 8.45 30.42 10.57
C GLN A 398 7.94 29.63 11.78
N THR A 399 6.63 29.60 12.01
CA THR A 399 6.03 28.85 13.13
C THR A 399 6.32 27.35 12.96
N LEU A 400 6.07 26.82 11.75
CA LEU A 400 6.35 25.42 11.46
C LEU A 400 7.86 25.13 11.52
N GLU A 401 8.72 26.04 11.06
CA GLU A 401 10.18 25.87 11.19
C GLU A 401 10.63 25.77 12.66
N ILE A 402 10.12 26.63 13.54
CA ILE A 402 10.48 26.64 14.97
C ILE A 402 10.01 25.35 15.63
N GLN A 403 8.76 24.94 15.37
CA GLN A 403 8.20 23.69 15.89
C GLN A 403 9.00 22.45 15.46
N LEU A 404 9.39 22.40 14.18
CA LEU A 404 10.22 21.31 13.64
C LEU A 404 11.63 21.34 14.24
N GLN A 405 12.21 22.52 14.45
CA GLN A 405 13.52 22.70 15.08
C GLN A 405 13.50 22.17 16.52
N GLU A 406 12.55 22.62 17.33
CA GLU A 406 12.39 22.20 18.73
C GLU A 406 12.18 20.68 18.85
N SER A 407 11.33 20.12 17.98
CA SER A 407 11.01 18.69 18.00
C SER A 407 12.19 17.84 17.56
N LEU A 408 12.91 18.25 16.51
CA LEU A 408 14.10 17.54 16.06
C LEU A 408 15.18 17.54 17.15
N LEU A 409 15.38 18.68 17.82
CA LEU A 409 16.31 18.76 18.95
C LEU A 409 15.86 17.88 20.13
N ALA A 410 14.57 17.85 20.45
CA ALA A 410 14.03 17.00 21.50
C ALA A 410 14.21 15.51 21.19
N TRP A 411 14.07 15.10 19.92
CA TRP A 411 14.37 13.73 19.49
C TRP A 411 15.85 13.38 19.60
N ILE A 412 16.74 14.27 19.14
CA ILE A 412 18.20 14.12 19.26
C ILE A 412 18.60 13.96 20.73
N ASN A 413 18.02 14.78 21.62
CA ASN A 413 18.32 14.77 23.05
C ASN A 413 17.53 13.72 23.85
N ARG A 414 16.63 12.97 23.19
CA ARG A 414 15.75 11.97 23.81
C ARG A 414 14.86 12.52 24.93
N THR A 415 14.39 13.77 24.79
CA THR A 415 13.56 14.47 25.78
C THR A 415 12.07 14.49 25.42
N THR A 416 11.64 13.79 24.37
CA THR A 416 10.23 13.80 23.90
C THR A 416 9.25 13.09 24.83
N GLY A 417 9.73 12.21 25.71
CA GLY A 417 8.89 11.37 26.57
C GLY A 417 8.06 10.32 25.83
N TRP A 418 8.34 10.09 24.54
CA TRP A 418 7.64 9.08 23.74
C TRP A 418 7.91 7.67 24.26
N LYS A 419 6.84 6.92 24.50
CA LYS A 419 6.88 5.57 25.11
C LYS A 419 6.73 4.43 24.11
N GLY A 420 6.69 4.73 22.81
CA GLY A 420 6.32 3.78 21.78
C GLY A 420 4.91 4.01 21.24
N TYR A 421 4.59 3.28 20.17
CA TYR A 421 3.25 3.23 19.59
C TYR A 421 2.23 2.58 20.53
N HIS A 422 0.95 2.92 20.37
CA HIS A 422 -0.14 2.23 21.06
C HIS A 422 -0.32 0.80 20.50
N ALA A 423 0.20 -0.19 21.23
CA ALA A 423 0.33 -1.57 20.75
C ALA A 423 -0.98 -2.18 20.23
N GLU A 424 -2.09 -1.98 20.95
CA GLU A 424 -3.41 -2.51 20.55
C GLU A 424 -3.90 -1.88 19.23
N THR A 425 -3.64 -0.58 19.02
CA THR A 425 -3.99 0.11 17.78
C THR A 425 -3.16 -0.43 16.63
N VAL A 426 -1.85 -0.59 16.82
CA VAL A 426 -0.95 -1.12 15.79
C VAL A 426 -1.33 -2.53 15.38
N GLN A 427 -1.72 -3.38 16.33
CA GLN A 427 -2.11 -4.76 16.08
C GLN A 427 -3.31 -4.87 15.12
N GLN A 428 -4.21 -3.89 15.09
CA GLN A 428 -5.35 -3.87 14.17
C GLN A 428 -4.94 -3.72 12.70
N PHE A 429 -3.75 -3.18 12.42
CA PHE A 429 -3.21 -2.98 11.07
C PHE A 429 -2.18 -4.06 10.67
N GLU A 430 -1.98 -5.07 11.51
CA GLU A 430 -1.15 -6.22 11.21
C GLU A 430 -1.90 -7.19 10.27
N ALA A 431 -1.16 -7.86 9.39
CA ALA A 431 -1.70 -8.76 8.37
C ALA A 431 -2.66 -9.83 8.92
N THR A 432 -2.41 -10.39 10.11
CA THR A 432 -3.27 -11.39 10.77
C THR A 432 -4.61 -10.79 11.16
N ALA A 433 -4.62 -9.60 11.76
CA ALA A 433 -5.86 -8.91 12.12
C ALA A 433 -6.67 -8.53 10.88
N LEU A 434 -6.00 -8.02 9.84
CA LEU A 434 -6.63 -7.65 8.57
C LEU A 434 -7.17 -8.86 7.81
N ALA A 435 -6.44 -9.99 7.78
CA ALA A 435 -6.88 -11.23 7.15
C ALA A 435 -8.12 -11.79 7.86
N LYS A 436 -8.13 -11.79 9.19
CA LYS A 436 -9.29 -12.19 10.01
C LYS A 436 -10.51 -11.32 9.72
N LYS A 437 -10.33 -10.00 9.69
CA LYS A 437 -11.40 -9.04 9.38
C LYS A 437 -11.98 -9.28 7.99
N LEU A 438 -11.10 -9.42 6.99
CA LEU A 438 -11.48 -9.65 5.59
C LEU A 438 -12.23 -10.98 5.40
N CYS A 439 -11.72 -12.07 5.98
CA CYS A 439 -12.34 -13.39 5.86
C CYS A 439 -13.73 -13.45 6.51
N ARG A 440 -13.89 -12.85 7.70
CA ARG A 440 -15.21 -12.75 8.35
C ARG A 440 -16.21 -11.98 7.50
N TRP A 441 -15.76 -10.90 6.88
CA TRP A 441 -16.61 -10.12 5.99
C TRP A 441 -16.94 -10.87 4.69
N PHE A 442 -16.03 -11.69 4.16
CA PHE A 442 -16.37 -12.58 3.04
C PHE A 442 -17.46 -13.59 3.43
N ASP A 443 -17.49 -14.07 4.68
CA ASP A 443 -18.53 -14.97 5.17
C ASP A 443 -19.92 -14.32 5.12
N GLU A 444 -20.01 -13.02 5.44
CA GLU A 444 -21.24 -12.23 5.34
C GLU A 444 -21.73 -12.11 3.89
N ILE A 445 -20.80 -11.98 2.93
CA ILE A 445 -21.14 -11.89 1.50
C ILE A 445 -21.71 -13.20 0.97
N ILE A 446 -21.07 -14.33 1.28
CA ILE A 446 -21.58 -15.62 0.79
C ILE A 446 -22.87 -16.03 1.51
N ALA A 447 -23.10 -15.58 2.74
CA ALA A 447 -24.37 -15.81 3.44
C ALA A 447 -25.53 -15.01 2.81
N THR A 448 -25.25 -13.83 2.26
CA THR A 448 -26.24 -12.96 1.59
C THR A 448 -26.45 -13.31 0.12
N ASN A 449 -25.45 -13.93 -0.52
CA ASN A 449 -25.49 -14.33 -1.94
C ASN A 449 -25.61 -15.86 -2.14
N GLY A 450 -25.85 -16.62 -1.08
CA GLY A 450 -26.08 -18.06 -1.14
C GLY A 450 -27.36 -18.40 -1.93
N PRO A 451 -27.46 -19.62 -2.46
CA PRO A 451 -28.63 -20.06 -3.24
C PRO A 451 -29.95 -19.97 -2.48
#